data_AF-A0A317VLK1-F1
#
_entry.id   AF-A0A317VLK1-F1
#
_cell.length_a   1.000
_cell.length_b   1.000
_cell.length_c   1.000
_cell.angle_alpha   90.00
_cell.angle_beta   90.00
_cell.angle_gamma   90.00
#
_symmetry.space_group_name_H-M   'P 1'
#
loop_
_entity.id
_entity.type
_entity.pdbx_description
1 polymer ?
#
loop_
_entity_poly.entity_id
_entity_poly.type
_entity_poly.pdbx_seq_one_letter_code
_entity_poly.pdbx_strand_id
1 'polypeptide(L)'
;MISPLDGLTLPDAAICNTTLGTDPDPYAVAMCRLALRIAGEPEGREAQLFAQAQTDIANKNYSSQDIPLFTPDRQIKTFHPRSNGMLAFRDAVLAALYF
;
A
#
# COMPACT_ATOMS: atom_id res chain seq x y z
N MET A 1 8.88 -9.19 -1.76
CA MET A 1 7.81 -9.93 -2.45
C MET A 1 6.90 -10.49 -1.39
N ILE A 2 5.63 -10.09 -1.37
CA ILE A 2 4.63 -10.66 -0.46
C ILE A 2 4.25 -12.02 -1.04
N SER A 3 4.48 -13.10 -0.27
CA SER A 3 4.18 -14.46 -0.71
C SER A 3 2.66 -14.65 -0.83
N PRO A 4 2.16 -15.32 -1.88
CA PRO A 4 0.72 -15.38 -2.20
C PRO A 4 -0.12 -16.29 -1.28
N LEU A 5 0.41 -16.72 -0.13
CA LEU A 5 -0.17 -17.83 0.64
C LEU A 5 -0.94 -17.41 1.90
N ASP A 6 -0.84 -16.15 2.36
CA ASP A 6 -1.44 -15.70 3.63
C ASP A 6 -2.30 -14.42 3.50
N GLY A 7 -3.16 -14.31 2.49
CA GLY A 7 -4.15 -13.22 2.38
C GLY A 7 -3.59 -11.78 2.38
N LEU A 8 -4.47 -10.79 2.42
CA LEU A 8 -4.09 -9.40 2.72
C LEU A 8 -3.98 -9.25 4.23
N THR A 9 -2.86 -8.71 4.70
CA THR A 9 -2.63 -8.43 6.12
C THR A 9 -2.58 -6.92 6.35
N LEU A 10 -3.20 -6.47 7.44
CA LEU A 10 -3.08 -5.10 7.93
C LEU A 10 -2.18 -5.08 9.17
N PRO A 11 -1.30 -4.08 9.30
CA PRO A 11 -0.56 -3.89 10.53
C PRO A 11 -1.52 -3.44 11.65
N ASP A 12 -1.08 -3.60 12.91
CA ASP A 12 -1.83 -3.07 14.05
C ASP A 12 -1.89 -1.54 13.99
N ALA A 13 -3.11 -1.01 13.91
CA ALA A 13 -3.39 0.42 13.81
C ALA A 13 -2.85 1.21 15.02
N ALA A 14 -2.73 0.60 16.20
CA ALA A 14 -2.24 1.27 17.41
C ALA A 14 -0.75 1.62 17.34
N ILE A 15 0.05 0.79 16.65
CA ILE A 15 1.51 0.91 16.66
C ILE A 15 2.12 1.18 15.29
N CYS A 16 1.37 0.99 14.19
CA CYS A 16 1.96 1.00 12.85
C CYS A 16 2.69 2.31 12.52
N ASN A 17 2.20 3.48 12.95
CA ASN A 17 2.89 4.76 12.70
C ASN A 17 4.25 4.87 13.41
N THR A 18 4.45 4.13 14.49
CA THR A 18 5.69 4.17 15.30
C THR A 18 6.69 3.10 14.89
N THR A 19 6.26 2.06 14.15
CA THR A 19 7.10 0.93 13.74
C THR A 19 7.63 1.03 12.30
N LEU A 20 7.27 2.08 11.56
CA LEU A 20 7.64 2.27 10.14
C LEU A 20 9.14 2.57 9.91
N GLY A 21 9.83 3.17 10.88
CA GLY A 21 11.25 3.56 10.74
C GLY A 21 11.47 4.90 10.00
N THR A 22 12.72 5.21 9.66
CA THR A 22 13.15 6.51 9.11
C THR A 22 13.01 6.67 7.60
N ASP A 23 13.06 5.58 6.84
CA ASP A 23 12.80 5.55 5.39
C ASP A 23 11.84 4.39 5.08
N PRO A 24 10.56 4.54 5.44
CA PRO A 24 9.63 3.43 5.42
C PRO A 24 9.25 3.07 3.99
N ASP A 25 9.12 1.77 3.75
CA ASP A 25 8.57 1.25 2.51
C ASP A 25 7.20 1.92 2.21
N PRO A 26 7.00 2.54 1.04
CA PRO A 26 5.78 3.26 0.73
C PRO A 26 4.52 2.40 0.81
N TYR A 27 4.63 1.10 0.53
CA TYR A 27 3.52 0.18 0.68
C TYR A 27 3.18 -0.08 2.15
N ALA A 28 4.18 -0.26 3.03
CA ALA A 28 3.97 -0.34 4.47
C ALA A 28 3.28 0.91 5.03
N VAL A 29 3.68 2.11 4.57
CA VAL A 29 3.00 3.37 4.92
C VAL A 29 1.53 3.36 4.47
N ALA A 30 1.26 2.89 3.25
CA ALA A 30 -0.10 2.81 2.72
C ALA A 30 -0.98 1.84 3.53
N MET A 31 -0.45 0.67 3.89
CA MET A 31 -1.18 -0.31 4.70
C MET A 31 -1.41 0.17 6.14
N CYS A 32 -0.47 0.89 6.74
CA CYS A 32 -0.69 1.53 8.04
C CYS A 32 -1.81 2.58 8.00
N ARG A 33 -1.83 3.42 6.95
CA ARG A 33 -2.92 4.40 6.77
C ARG A 33 -4.29 3.73 6.58
N LEU A 34 -4.34 2.62 5.85
CA LEU A 34 -5.55 1.82 5.68
C LEU A 34 -6.01 1.21 7.01
N ALA A 35 -5.09 0.64 7.79
CA ALA A 35 -5.39 0.10 9.12
C ALA A 35 -5.98 1.16 10.05
N LEU A 36 -5.40 2.37 10.07
CA LEU A 36 -5.91 3.50 10.86
C LEU A 36 -7.32 3.93 10.43
N ARG A 37 -7.59 3.97 9.12
CA ARG A 37 -8.91 4.36 8.60
C ARG A 37 -9.98 3.31 8.87
N ILE A 38 -9.67 2.03 8.70
CA ILE A 38 -10.58 0.93 9.07
C ILE A 38 -10.84 0.93 10.58
N ALA A 39 -9.83 1.20 11.40
CA ALA A 39 -10.02 1.32 12.85
C ALA A 39 -10.92 2.49 13.24
N GLY A 40 -10.84 3.61 12.51
CA GLY A 40 -11.70 4.78 12.73
C GLY A 40 -13.12 4.65 12.17
N GLU A 41 -13.28 3.94 11.05
CA GLU A 41 -14.56 3.67 10.38
C GLU A 41 -14.69 2.19 9.99
N PRO A 42 -15.02 1.30 10.95
CA PRO A 42 -15.04 -0.15 10.72
C PRO A 42 -16.08 -0.63 9.69
N GLU A 43 -17.13 0.17 9.47
CA GLU A 43 -18.17 -0.09 8.47
C GLU A 43 -18.00 0.78 7.21
N GLY A 44 -16.94 1.60 7.17
CA GLY A 44 -16.64 2.51 6.08
C GLY A 44 -16.28 1.79 4.79
N ARG A 45 -16.25 2.55 3.69
CA ARG A 45 -16.00 2.02 2.34
C ARG A 45 -14.71 1.21 2.25
N GLU A 46 -13.65 1.65 2.92
CA GLU A 46 -12.36 0.95 2.88
C GLU A 46 -12.41 -0.41 3.60
N ALA A 47 -13.13 -0.50 4.72
CA ALA A 47 -13.33 -1.75 5.44
C ALA A 47 -14.12 -2.76 4.59
N GLN A 48 -15.17 -2.29 3.92
CA GLN A 48 -15.97 -3.11 3.00
C GLN A 48 -15.13 -3.62 1.81
N LEU A 49 -14.36 -2.75 1.16
CA LEU A 49 -13.49 -3.13 0.04
C LEU A 49 -12.41 -4.12 0.48
N PHE A 50 -11.81 -3.92 1.66
CA PHE A 50 -10.81 -4.82 2.19
C PHE A 50 -11.41 -6.21 2.52
N ALA A 51 -12.58 -6.25 3.14
CA ALA A 51 -13.30 -7.50 3.40
C ALA A 51 -13.70 -8.24 2.11
N GLN A 52 -14.10 -7.50 1.07
CA GLN A 52 -14.40 -8.07 -0.24
C GLN A 52 -13.14 -8.66 -0.89
N ALA A 53 -12.02 -7.94 -0.88
CA ALA A 53 -10.76 -8.44 -1.40
C ALA A 53 -10.26 -9.70 -0.67
N GLN A 54 -10.41 -9.75 0.66
CA GLN A 54 -10.12 -10.96 1.45
C GLN A 54 -11.01 -12.13 1.05
N THR A 55 -12.30 -11.88 0.85
CA THR A 55 -13.27 -12.87 0.37
C THR A 55 -12.90 -13.40 -1.01
N ASP A 56 -12.51 -12.52 -1.93
CA ASP A 56 -12.09 -12.90 -3.27
C ASP A 56 -10.80 -13.74 -3.26
N ILE A 57 -9.83 -13.43 -2.40
CA ILE A 57 -8.63 -14.25 -2.22
C ILE A 57 -9.00 -15.62 -1.66
N ALA A 58 -9.84 -15.69 -0.63
CA ALA A 58 -10.30 -16.95 -0.04
C ALA A 58 -11.04 -17.83 -1.07
N ASN A 59 -11.80 -17.21 -1.96
CA ASN A 59 -12.51 -17.87 -3.06
C ASN A 59 -11.62 -18.15 -4.30
N LYS A 60 -10.32 -17.80 -4.26
CA LYS A 60 -9.39 -17.89 -5.39
C LYS A 60 -9.84 -17.11 -6.63
N ASN A 61 -10.66 -16.08 -6.44
CA ASN A 61 -11.12 -15.16 -7.48
C ASN A 61 -10.06 -14.07 -7.73
N TYR A 62 -8.89 -14.48 -8.23
CA TYR A 62 -7.77 -13.57 -8.48
C TYR A 62 -7.99 -12.59 -9.64
N SER A 63 -9.09 -12.75 -10.38
CA SER A 63 -9.56 -11.79 -11.39
C SER A 63 -10.37 -10.63 -10.80
N SER A 64 -10.63 -10.61 -9.49
CA SER A 64 -11.35 -9.53 -8.82
C SER A 64 -10.65 -8.17 -9.02
N GLN A 65 -11.45 -7.12 -9.18
CA GLN A 65 -10.96 -5.74 -9.25
C GLN A 65 -10.60 -5.16 -7.89
N ASP A 66 -11.00 -5.82 -6.80
CA ASP A 66 -10.82 -5.34 -5.44
C ASP A 66 -9.45 -5.74 -4.86
N ILE A 67 -8.93 -6.91 -5.25
CA ILE A 67 -7.61 -7.39 -4.81
C ILE A 67 -6.48 -6.41 -5.17
N PRO A 68 -6.38 -5.90 -6.42
CA PRO A 68 -5.29 -4.99 -6.80
C PRO A 68 -5.28 -3.67 -6.04
N LEU A 69 -6.37 -3.28 -5.36
CA LEU A 69 -6.38 -2.05 -4.55
C LEU A 69 -5.37 -2.12 -3.39
N PHE A 70 -5.05 -3.32 -2.92
CA PHE A 70 -4.28 -3.54 -1.70
C PHE A 70 -2.92 -4.18 -1.97
N THR A 71 -2.53 -4.30 -3.24
CA THR A 71 -1.24 -4.85 -3.66
C THR A 71 -0.20 -3.73 -3.89
N PRO A 72 1.10 -4.02 -3.70
CA PRO A 72 2.15 -3.01 -3.80
C PRO A 72 2.22 -2.26 -5.13
N ASP A 73 1.91 -2.93 -6.24
CA ASP A 73 1.94 -2.39 -7.60
C ASP A 73 1.00 -1.18 -7.81
N ARG A 74 -0.16 -1.14 -7.14
CA ARG A 74 -1.03 0.05 -7.19
C ARG A 74 -0.64 1.15 -6.21
N GLN A 75 0.04 0.80 -5.12
CA GLN A 75 0.46 1.76 -4.09
C GLN A 75 1.78 2.46 -4.46
N ILE A 76 2.66 1.75 -5.16
CA ILE A 76 3.94 2.26 -5.62
C ILE A 76 3.73 3.01 -6.94
N LYS A 77 3.38 4.29 -6.83
CA LYS A 77 3.28 5.20 -7.98
C LYS A 77 4.63 5.83 -8.34
N THR A 78 5.73 5.08 -8.31
CA THR A 78 7.09 5.63 -8.49
C THR A 78 7.21 6.52 -9.74
N PHE A 79 6.53 6.17 -10.83
CA PHE A 79 6.59 6.92 -12.09
C PHE A 79 5.31 7.70 -12.44
N HIS A 80 4.40 7.91 -11.49
CA HIS A 80 3.28 8.81 -11.76
C HIS A 80 3.81 10.24 -11.85
N PRO A 81 3.45 11.05 -12.87
CA PRO A 81 4.03 12.38 -13.11
C PRO A 81 3.97 13.40 -11.95
N ARG A 82 3.22 13.07 -10.89
CA ARG A 82 3.01 13.89 -9.69
C ARG A 82 3.39 13.17 -8.39
N SER A 83 4.07 12.02 -8.45
CA SER A 83 4.49 11.30 -7.25
C SER A 83 5.85 11.80 -6.76
N ASN A 84 6.12 11.57 -5.48
CA ASN A 84 7.45 11.80 -4.90
C ASN A 84 8.52 10.94 -5.59
N GLY A 85 8.14 9.80 -6.20
CA GLY A 85 9.05 8.98 -6.99
C GLY A 85 9.57 9.71 -8.23
N MET A 86 8.74 10.49 -8.93
CA MET A 86 9.21 11.31 -10.06
C MET A 86 10.08 12.49 -9.61
N LEU A 87 9.86 13.03 -8.41
CA LEU A 87 10.75 14.02 -7.81
C LEU A 87 12.12 13.42 -7.47
N ALA A 88 12.13 12.26 -6.80
CA ALA A 88 13.36 11.53 -6.50
C ALA A 88 14.12 11.12 -7.77
N PHE A 89 13.41 10.65 -8.80
CA PHE A 89 14.00 10.34 -10.10
C PHE A 89 14.61 11.58 -10.77
N ARG A 90 13.88 12.70 -10.79
CA ARG A 90 14.41 13.98 -11.28
C ARG A 90 15.70 14.36 -10.56
N ASP A 91 15.68 14.32 -9.23
CA ASP A 91 16.82 14.76 -8.41
C ASP A 91 18.03 13.84 -8.61
N ALA A 92 17.81 12.52 -8.76
CA ALA A 92 18.86 11.58 -9.10
C ALA A 92 19.46 11.83 -10.50
N VAL A 93 18.64 12.14 -11.50
CA VAL A 93 19.10 12.50 -12.85
C VAL A 93 19.90 13.81 -12.83
N LEU A 94 19.40 14.82 -12.11
CA LEU A 94 20.12 16.09 -11.95
C LEU A 94 21.47 15.86 -11.27
N ALA A 95 21.52 15.07 -10.19
CA ALA A 95 22.78 14.69 -9.56
C ALA A 95 23.72 14.02 -10.56
N ALA A 96 23.27 13.01 -11.31
CA ALA A 96 24.09 12.32 -12.30
C ALA A 96 24.59 13.19 -13.47
N LEU A 97 23.91 14.30 -13.77
CA LEU A 97 24.33 15.25 -14.82
C LEU A 97 25.30 16.33 -14.32
N TYR A 98 25.26 16.64 -13.02
CA TYR A 98 26.06 17.71 -12.40
C TYR A 98 27.16 17.18 -11.48
N PHE A 99 27.45 15.87 -11.51
CA PHE A 99 28.64 15.22 -10.94
C PHE A 99 29.58 14.72 -12.03
#